data_AF-A0A5J5WLC3-F1
#
_entry.id   AF-A0A5J5WLC3-F1
#
_cell.length_a   1.000
_cell.length_b   1.000
_cell.length_c   1.000
_cell.angle_alpha   90.00
_cell.angle_beta   90.00
_cell.angle_gamma   90.00
#
_symmetry.space_group_name_H-M   'P 1'
#
loop_
_entity.id
_entity.type
_entity.pdbx_description
1 polymer ?
#
loop_
_entity_poly.entity_id
_entity_poly.type
_entity_poly.pdbx_seq_one_letter_code
_entity_poly.pdbx_strand_id
1 'polypeptide(L)'
;MPESKAVIGLRWEPKLPALPFQSKTASMSGSGSVSKSGNEPQSTFLWKPNPQLIDGLFLPPNDPSKVNKLLRKQVKDTAGTAWFDMPAPTLTPELKKDLQLLKLRGAIDPKRHYKKESKSKALPKYFQVGTVVESVTAYYSGRMTKKEKKPTLADELLSDPAVRQYRKRKVREIEERYRPAGNEKWKIKGRQTFKRAKQRRH
;
A
#
# COMPACT_ATOMS: atom_id res chain seq x y z
N MET A 1 41.69 -13.89 -13.18
CA MET A 1 41.27 -12.93 -12.13
C MET A 1 40.73 -13.74 -10.97
N PRO A 2 41.41 -13.72 -9.81
CA PRO A 2 41.11 -14.59 -8.68
C PRO A 2 39.92 -14.09 -7.84
N GLU A 3 39.08 -15.03 -7.42
CA GLU A 3 37.94 -14.84 -6.53
C GLU A 3 38.41 -14.70 -5.06
N SER A 4 37.92 -13.69 -4.34
CA SER A 4 38.13 -13.56 -2.90
C SER A 4 36.82 -13.81 -2.13
N LYS A 5 36.81 -14.88 -1.33
CA LYS A 5 35.76 -15.20 -0.35
C LYS A 5 35.74 -14.12 0.75
N ALA A 6 34.57 -13.54 1.02
CA ALA A 6 34.36 -12.69 2.19
C ALA A 6 34.20 -13.54 3.45
N VAL A 7 35.13 -13.39 4.38
CA VAL A 7 35.11 -14.01 5.71
C VAL A 7 34.09 -13.30 6.59
N ILE A 8 33.13 -14.06 7.08
CA ILE A 8 32.10 -13.66 8.03
C ILE A 8 32.75 -13.43 9.39
N GLY A 9 32.62 -12.21 9.92
CA GLY A 9 33.12 -11.84 11.24
C GLY A 9 32.35 -10.63 11.78
N LEU A 10 31.13 -10.87 12.27
CA LEU A 10 30.35 -9.90 13.05
C LEU A 10 30.99 -9.78 14.44
N ARG A 11 31.94 -8.85 14.59
CA ARG A 11 32.23 -8.23 15.89
C ARG A 11 31.75 -6.80 15.83
N TRP A 12 30.61 -6.53 16.43
CA TRP A 12 30.20 -5.16 16.71
C TRP A 12 30.46 -4.90 18.18
N GLU A 13 31.39 -3.99 18.46
CA GLU A 13 31.72 -3.55 19.81
C GLU A 13 31.52 -2.03 19.85
N PRO A 14 30.58 -1.50 20.65
CA PRO A 14 30.39 -0.07 20.77
C PRO A 14 31.53 0.53 21.60
N LYS A 15 32.27 1.47 21.02
CA LYS A 15 33.28 2.27 21.74
C LYS A 15 32.57 3.19 22.72
N LEU A 16 32.57 2.83 24.00
CA LEU A 16 32.14 3.73 25.07
C LEU A 16 33.31 4.65 25.47
N PRO A 17 33.07 5.95 25.70
CA PRO A 17 34.10 6.87 26.14
C PRO A 17 34.50 6.57 27.60
N ALA A 18 35.79 6.58 27.87
CA ALA A 18 36.32 6.42 29.23
C ALA A 18 35.92 7.62 30.11
N LEU A 19 35.26 7.35 31.24
CA LEU A 19 34.93 8.36 32.23
C LEU A 19 36.14 8.62 33.14
N PRO A 20 36.56 9.89 33.34
CA PRO A 20 37.66 10.19 34.25
C PRO A 20 37.20 10.10 35.71
N PHE A 21 37.81 9.20 36.47
CA PHE A 21 37.75 9.19 37.92
C PHE A 21 38.72 10.24 38.45
N GLN A 22 38.21 11.32 39.05
CA GLN A 22 39.02 12.26 39.83
C GLN A 22 38.45 12.41 41.23
N SER A 23 39.17 11.87 42.21
CA SER A 23 39.08 12.22 43.62
C SER A 23 39.76 13.58 43.85
N LYS A 24 39.06 14.56 44.44
CA LYS A 24 39.72 15.71 45.07
C LYS A 24 39.12 16.05 46.42
N THR A 25 40.06 16.11 47.37
CA THR A 25 40.00 16.59 48.74
C THR A 25 39.74 18.09 48.82
N ALA A 26 39.14 18.51 49.92
CA ALA A 26 38.81 19.90 50.25
C ALA A 26 40.03 20.74 50.65
N SER A 27 40.05 22.03 50.26
CA SER A 27 40.52 23.15 51.10
C SER A 27 40.25 24.53 50.47
N MET A 28 39.48 25.34 51.20
CA MET A 28 39.61 26.78 51.50
C MET A 28 39.69 27.90 50.41
N SER A 29 38.83 28.89 50.68
CA SER A 29 39.05 30.36 50.65
C SER A 29 38.49 31.20 49.48
N GLY A 30 37.72 32.23 49.85
CA GLY A 30 37.93 33.61 49.36
C GLY A 30 37.09 34.15 48.19
N SER A 31 36.00 34.84 48.54
CA SER A 31 35.58 36.17 48.04
C SER A 31 35.66 36.53 46.53
N GLY A 32 34.51 36.91 45.96
CA GLY A 32 34.40 38.20 45.24
C GLY A 32 33.85 38.23 43.80
N SER A 33 32.71 38.92 43.66
CA SER A 33 32.34 39.84 42.57
C SER A 33 31.55 39.37 41.32
N VAL A 34 30.73 40.31 40.88
CA VAL A 34 29.66 40.34 39.86
C VAL A 34 30.23 40.69 38.48
N SER A 35 29.67 40.13 37.40
CA SER A 35 29.17 40.86 36.21
C SER A 35 28.78 39.92 35.05
N LYS A 36 28.06 40.48 34.08
CA LYS A 36 27.08 39.87 33.17
C LYS A 36 27.46 40.18 31.72
N SER A 37 27.55 39.17 30.85
CA SER A 37 27.46 39.21 29.37
C SER A 37 27.74 37.79 28.85
N GLY A 38 27.24 37.24 27.73
CA GLY A 38 26.29 37.60 26.69
C GLY A 38 26.15 36.38 25.74
N ASN A 39 24.92 36.12 25.28
CA ASN A 39 24.41 35.29 24.17
C ASN A 39 25.13 34.03 23.60
N GLU A 40 24.37 32.91 23.73
CA GLU A 40 24.04 31.85 22.73
C GLU A 40 25.15 30.87 22.24
N PRO A 41 24.79 29.70 21.66
CA PRO A 41 23.83 28.68 22.11
C PRO A 41 24.42 27.26 21.99
N GLN A 42 24.07 26.31 22.87
CA GLN A 42 24.08 24.88 22.51
C GLN A 42 23.06 24.11 23.32
N SER A 43 22.05 23.62 22.61
CA SER A 43 20.98 22.76 23.10
C SER A 43 21.55 21.38 23.46
N THR A 44 21.91 21.15 24.73
CA THR A 44 22.32 19.82 25.18
C THR A 44 21.84 19.52 26.59
N PHE A 45 20.53 19.60 26.80
CA PHE A 45 19.89 18.82 27.85
C PHE A 45 18.75 18.01 27.23
N LEU A 46 19.15 16.95 26.50
CA LEU A 46 18.28 15.82 26.20
C LEU A 46 18.02 15.04 27.50
N TRP A 47 17.31 15.66 28.44
CA TRP A 47 16.74 14.96 29.56
C TRP A 47 15.29 15.39 29.70
N LYS A 48 14.42 14.64 29.01
CA LYS A 48 12.99 14.66 29.31
C LYS A 48 12.80 13.65 30.45
N PRO A 49 12.44 14.07 31.67
CA PRO A 49 12.04 13.12 32.69
C PRO A 49 10.63 12.67 32.33
N ASN A 50 10.47 11.42 31.94
CA ASN A 50 9.23 10.71 32.22
C ASN A 50 9.46 9.19 32.31
N PRO A 51 8.78 8.53 33.27
CA PRO A 51 9.29 7.36 33.99
C PRO A 51 8.63 6.09 33.46
N GLN A 52 9.39 5.11 32.94
CA GLN A 52 8.92 3.73 32.74
C GLN A 52 10.00 2.79 32.20
N LEU A 53 11.25 2.90 32.68
CA LEU A 53 12.17 1.77 32.64
C LEU A 53 12.49 1.41 34.09
N ILE A 54 12.01 0.25 34.52
CA ILE A 54 12.50 -0.44 35.72
C ILE A 54 13.47 -1.50 35.17
N ASP A 55 14.73 -1.43 35.58
CA ASP A 55 15.78 -2.45 35.36
C ASP A 55 16.14 -2.81 33.90
N GLY A 56 15.92 -1.92 32.94
CA GLY A 56 16.29 -2.16 31.53
C GLY A 56 15.46 -3.28 30.85
N LEU A 57 14.45 -3.80 31.55
CA LEU A 57 13.51 -4.80 31.06
C LEU A 57 12.24 -4.09 30.59
N PHE A 58 11.73 -4.47 29.42
CA PHE A 58 10.47 -3.93 28.88
C PHE A 58 9.29 -4.48 29.69
N LEU A 59 9.02 -3.85 30.84
CA LEU A 59 7.89 -4.17 31.70
C LEU A 59 6.64 -3.45 31.19
N PRO A 60 5.49 -4.15 31.03
CA PRO A 60 4.25 -3.49 30.68
C PRO A 60 3.87 -2.44 31.74
N PRO A 61 3.30 -1.28 31.36
CA PRO A 61 2.93 -0.24 32.32
C PRO A 61 2.03 -0.78 33.43
N ASN A 62 2.35 -0.52 34.70
CA ASN A 62 1.59 -1.05 35.85
C ASN A 62 0.23 -0.35 36.07
N ASP A 63 0.05 0.86 35.53
CA ASP A 63 -1.19 1.62 35.73
C ASP A 63 -2.37 0.99 34.94
N PRO A 64 -3.52 0.69 35.59
CA PRO A 64 -4.63 0.00 34.94
C PRO A 64 -5.19 0.78 33.75
N SER A 65 -5.22 2.12 33.81
CA SER A 65 -5.64 2.98 32.70
C SER A 65 -4.72 2.88 31.48
N LYS A 66 -3.40 2.76 31.71
CA LYS A 66 -2.42 2.60 30.62
C LYS A 66 -2.51 1.20 30.02
N VAL A 67 -2.65 0.17 30.86
CA VAL A 67 -2.92 -1.22 30.42
C VAL A 67 -4.17 -1.27 29.55
N ASN A 68 -5.29 -0.73 30.03
CA ASN A 68 -6.55 -0.69 29.27
C ASN A 68 -6.43 0.09 27.96
N LYS A 69 -5.64 1.18 27.93
CA LYS A 69 -5.38 1.94 26.71
C LYS A 69 -4.53 1.15 25.72
N LEU A 70 -3.54 0.38 26.19
CA LEU A 70 -2.74 -0.51 25.35
C LEU A 70 -3.59 -1.67 24.81
N LEU A 71 -4.40 -2.30 25.66
CA LEU A 71 -5.34 -3.34 25.26
C LEU A 71 -6.29 -2.84 24.18
N ARG A 72 -6.90 -1.66 24.36
CA ARG A 72 -7.77 -1.01 23.35
C ARG A 72 -7.07 -0.74 22.01
N LYS A 73 -5.77 -0.44 22.02
CA LYS A 73 -4.97 -0.26 20.79
C LYS A 73 -4.61 -1.58 20.12
N GLN A 74 -4.50 -2.66 20.88
CA GLN A 74 -4.24 -4.01 20.36
C GLN A 74 -5.51 -4.69 19.84
N VAL A 75 -6.70 -4.23 20.25
CA VAL A 75 -7.96 -4.71 19.67
C VAL A 75 -7.92 -4.45 18.17
N LYS A 76 -8.05 -5.53 17.40
CA LYS A 76 -8.07 -5.47 15.94
C LYS A 76 -9.28 -4.66 15.49
N ASP A 77 -9.07 -3.79 14.51
CA ASP A 77 -10.14 -3.04 13.85
C ASP A 77 -11.16 -4.02 13.27
N THR A 78 -12.36 -4.01 13.85
CA THR A 78 -13.38 -5.03 13.61
C THR A 78 -14.74 -4.36 13.39
N ALA A 79 -15.60 -4.95 12.57
CA ALA A 79 -16.95 -4.43 12.28
C ALA A 79 -17.90 -4.45 13.51
N GLY A 80 -17.49 -5.12 14.59
CA GLY A 80 -18.20 -5.24 15.86
C GLY A 80 -18.97 -6.55 16.01
N THR A 81 -19.42 -6.82 17.24
CA THR A 81 -20.07 -8.08 17.62
C THR A 81 -21.39 -8.32 16.89
N ALA A 82 -22.11 -7.26 16.52
CA ALA A 82 -23.33 -7.35 15.71
C ALA A 82 -23.08 -7.92 14.31
N TRP A 83 -21.82 -7.91 13.84
CA TRP A 83 -21.40 -8.46 12.57
C TRP A 83 -20.25 -9.47 12.74
N PHE A 84 -20.43 -10.38 13.70
CA PHE A 84 -19.55 -11.54 13.97
C PHE A 84 -18.07 -11.20 14.00
N ASP A 85 -17.74 -10.01 14.49
CA ASP A 85 -16.37 -9.54 14.60
C ASP A 85 -15.58 -9.66 13.28
N MET A 86 -16.19 -9.25 12.16
CA MET A 86 -15.52 -9.25 10.86
C MET A 86 -14.28 -8.32 10.86
N PRO A 87 -13.07 -8.85 10.60
CA PRO A 87 -11.83 -8.08 10.63
C PRO A 87 -11.72 -7.15 9.42
N ALA A 88 -10.97 -6.05 9.56
CA ALA A 88 -10.51 -5.24 8.43
C ALA A 88 -9.26 -5.85 7.79
N PRO A 89 -9.33 -6.46 6.59
CA PRO A 89 -8.15 -6.99 5.92
C PRO A 89 -7.25 -5.87 5.38
N THR A 90 -5.96 -6.17 5.23
CA THR A 90 -5.01 -5.27 4.58
C THR A 90 -5.27 -5.21 3.08
N LEU A 91 -5.32 -4.01 2.51
CA LEU A 91 -5.55 -3.81 1.08
C LEU A 91 -4.30 -4.15 0.27
N THR A 92 -4.19 -5.41 -0.15
CA THR A 92 -3.19 -5.84 -1.14
C THR A 92 -3.56 -5.31 -2.54
N PRO A 93 -2.59 -5.15 -3.45
CA PRO A 93 -2.87 -4.68 -4.80
C PRO A 93 -3.80 -5.62 -5.59
N GLU A 94 -3.78 -6.92 -5.29
CA GLU A 94 -4.68 -7.91 -5.89
C GLU A 94 -6.12 -7.72 -5.42
N LEU A 95 -6.33 -7.63 -4.10
CA LEU A 95 -7.64 -7.36 -3.52
C LEU A 95 -8.22 -6.03 -4.01
N LYS A 96 -7.36 -5.01 -4.17
CA LYS A 96 -7.77 -3.73 -4.74
C LYS A 96 -8.30 -3.89 -6.18
N LYS A 97 -7.65 -4.70 -7.02
CA LYS A 97 -8.11 -4.98 -8.39
C LYS A 97 -9.47 -5.70 -8.37
N ASP A 98 -9.62 -6.69 -7.52
CA ASP A 98 -10.88 -7.45 -7.41
C ASP A 98 -12.04 -6.59 -6.92
N LEU A 99 -11.81 -5.71 -5.93
CA LEU A 99 -12.81 -4.75 -5.47
C LEU A 99 -13.18 -3.72 -6.54
N GLN A 100 -12.19 -3.23 -7.30
CA GLN A 100 -12.46 -2.36 -8.45
C GLN A 100 -13.25 -3.08 -9.53
N LEU A 101 -12.96 -4.37 -9.76
CA LEU A 101 -13.67 -5.19 -10.72
C LEU A 101 -15.14 -5.37 -10.32
N LEU A 102 -15.42 -5.66 -9.05
CA LEU A 102 -16.79 -5.76 -8.53
C LEU A 102 -17.56 -4.45 -8.71
N LYS A 103 -16.92 -3.31 -8.45
CA LYS A 103 -17.52 -1.98 -8.69
C LYS A 103 -17.87 -1.75 -10.16
N LEU A 104 -17.04 -2.28 -11.06
CA LEU A 104 -17.21 -2.17 -12.51
C LEU A 104 -17.99 -3.35 -13.12
N ARG A 105 -18.67 -4.18 -12.31
CA ARG A 105 -19.36 -5.39 -12.78
C ARG A 105 -20.37 -5.14 -13.91
N GLY A 106 -21.01 -3.98 -13.92
CA GLY A 106 -21.95 -3.59 -14.99
C GLY A 106 -21.30 -3.34 -16.36
N ALA A 107 -19.97 -3.19 -16.43
CA ALA A 107 -19.23 -3.03 -17.69
C ALA A 107 -18.55 -4.33 -18.16
N ILE A 108 -18.60 -5.40 -17.37
CA ILE A 108 -17.91 -6.66 -17.68
C ILE A 108 -18.67 -7.43 -18.76
N ASP A 109 -19.95 -7.67 -18.53
CA ASP A 109 -20.82 -8.46 -19.40
C ASP A 109 -21.91 -7.56 -19.99
N PRO A 110 -22.01 -7.40 -21.32
CA PRO A 110 -23.03 -6.57 -21.95
C PRO A 110 -24.46 -7.09 -21.73
N LYS A 111 -24.64 -8.35 -21.35
CA LYS A 111 -25.96 -8.97 -21.15
C LYS A 111 -26.44 -8.87 -19.71
N ARG A 112 -25.54 -8.65 -18.76
CA ARG A 112 -25.87 -8.61 -17.33
C ARG A 112 -25.90 -7.17 -16.81
N HIS A 113 -27.10 -6.70 -16.53
CA HIS A 113 -27.34 -5.38 -15.95
C HIS A 113 -27.54 -5.51 -14.44
N TYR A 114 -26.67 -4.86 -13.66
CA TYR A 114 -26.74 -4.86 -12.19
C TYR A 114 -27.35 -3.56 -11.67
N LYS A 115 -27.91 -3.63 -10.46
CA LYS A 115 -28.32 -2.42 -9.73
C LYS A 115 -27.10 -1.55 -9.46
N LYS A 116 -27.23 -0.25 -9.78
CA LYS A 116 -26.16 0.72 -9.56
C LYS A 116 -25.89 0.89 -8.06
N GLU A 117 -24.65 0.65 -7.65
CA GLU A 117 -24.22 0.88 -6.28
C GLU A 117 -24.12 2.38 -5.98
N SER A 118 -24.32 2.72 -4.70
CA SER A 118 -24.17 4.07 -4.16
C SER A 118 -22.82 4.67 -4.57
N LYS A 119 -22.80 5.96 -4.91
CA LYS A 119 -21.66 6.65 -5.56
C LYS A 119 -20.39 6.77 -4.71
N SER A 120 -20.26 6.06 -3.59
CA SER A 120 -19.06 6.10 -2.76
C SER A 120 -17.86 5.67 -3.58
N LYS A 121 -16.88 6.57 -3.68
CA LYS A 121 -15.61 6.29 -4.36
C LYS A 121 -14.75 5.32 -3.54
N ALA A 122 -14.94 5.31 -2.23
CA ALA A 122 -14.19 4.50 -1.28
C ALA A 122 -14.52 3.01 -1.39
N LEU A 123 -13.49 2.18 -1.21
CA LEU A 123 -13.61 0.73 -1.06
C LEU A 123 -14.18 0.41 0.33
N PRO A 124 -14.89 -0.72 0.49
CA PRO A 124 -15.38 -1.14 1.80
C PRO A 124 -14.21 -1.34 2.78
N LYS A 125 -14.39 -0.89 4.04
CA LYS A 125 -13.36 -1.03 5.10
C LYS A 125 -13.26 -2.46 5.61
N TYR A 126 -14.41 -3.09 5.86
CA TYR A 126 -14.50 -4.46 6.37
C TYR A 126 -15.00 -5.37 5.25
N PHE A 127 -14.24 -6.41 4.92
CA PHE A 127 -14.63 -7.41 3.93
C PHE A 127 -13.85 -8.71 4.15
N GLN A 128 -14.36 -9.81 3.59
CA GLN A 128 -13.68 -11.09 3.55
C GLN A 128 -13.76 -11.66 2.14
N VAL A 129 -12.74 -12.41 1.75
CA VAL A 129 -12.72 -13.14 0.49
C VAL A 129 -12.94 -14.60 0.81
N GLY A 130 -13.99 -15.18 0.23
CA GLY A 130 -14.33 -16.59 0.39
C GLY A 130 -14.42 -17.28 -0.97
N THR A 131 -14.30 -18.61 -0.95
CA THR A 131 -14.54 -19.45 -2.12
C THR A 131 -15.87 -20.18 -1.97
N VAL A 132 -16.59 -20.37 -3.07
CA VAL A 132 -17.87 -21.08 -3.05
C VAL A 132 -17.61 -22.58 -2.91
N VAL A 133 -18.19 -23.20 -1.87
CA VAL A 133 -18.21 -24.65 -1.72
C VAL A 133 -19.38 -25.19 -2.54
N GLU A 134 -19.06 -25.98 -3.56
CA GLU A 134 -20.04 -26.52 -4.50
C GLU A 134 -20.92 -27.59 -3.82
N SER A 135 -22.21 -27.61 -4.16
CA SER A 135 -23.14 -28.64 -3.70
C SER A 135 -22.83 -29.99 -4.34
N VAL A 136 -23.02 -31.07 -3.56
CA VAL A 136 -22.85 -32.47 -4.01
C VAL A 136 -23.83 -32.82 -5.14
N THR A 137 -25.00 -32.18 -5.17
CA THR A 137 -26.08 -32.50 -6.11
C THR A 137 -25.89 -31.95 -7.53
N ALA A 138 -25.09 -30.90 -7.71
CA ALA A 138 -25.00 -30.15 -8.97
C ALA A 138 -23.66 -30.37 -9.69
N TYR A 139 -23.29 -31.63 -9.91
CA TYR A 139 -21.96 -32.00 -10.41
C TYR A 139 -21.65 -31.47 -11.83
N TYR A 140 -22.61 -31.55 -12.75
CA TYR A 140 -22.34 -31.27 -14.17
C TYR A 140 -22.55 -29.80 -14.59
N SER A 141 -23.38 -29.04 -13.87
CA SER A 141 -23.76 -27.68 -14.26
C SER A 141 -23.23 -26.59 -13.34
N GLY A 142 -23.10 -26.87 -12.04
CA GLY A 142 -22.72 -25.86 -11.04
C GLY A 142 -21.25 -25.89 -10.63
N ARG A 143 -20.48 -26.89 -11.07
CA ARG A 143 -19.11 -27.12 -10.65
C ARG A 143 -18.10 -26.65 -11.69
N MET A 144 -17.10 -25.90 -11.23
CA MET A 144 -15.97 -25.49 -12.05
C MET A 144 -14.89 -26.58 -12.05
N THR A 145 -14.25 -26.77 -13.21
CA THR A 145 -13.11 -27.68 -13.32
C THR A 145 -11.90 -27.10 -12.59
N LYS A 146 -10.93 -27.95 -12.22
CA LYS A 146 -9.69 -27.49 -11.56
C LYS A 146 -8.91 -26.45 -12.39
N LYS A 147 -9.08 -26.46 -13.72
CA LYS A 147 -8.40 -25.52 -14.63
C LYS A 147 -9.05 -24.14 -14.63
N GLU A 148 -10.37 -24.09 -14.47
CA GLU A 148 -11.16 -22.86 -14.42
C GLU A 148 -11.05 -22.19 -13.04
N LYS A 149 -10.89 -22.98 -11.97
CA LYS A 149 -10.65 -22.45 -10.62
C LYS A 149 -9.34 -21.67 -10.56
N LYS A 150 -9.42 -20.38 -10.23
CA LYS A 150 -8.29 -19.45 -10.06
C LYS A 150 -8.25 -18.88 -8.64
N PRO A 151 -7.08 -18.40 -8.18
CA PRO A 151 -6.95 -17.81 -6.85
C PRO A 151 -7.64 -16.45 -6.74
N THR A 152 -7.68 -15.66 -7.82
CA THR A 152 -8.28 -14.31 -7.83
C THR A 152 -9.44 -14.22 -8.82
N LEU A 153 -10.37 -13.30 -8.54
CA LEU A 153 -11.52 -13.05 -9.42
C LEU A 153 -11.08 -12.46 -10.76
N ALA A 154 -10.07 -11.57 -10.74
CA ALA A 154 -9.50 -11.01 -11.94
C ALA A 154 -8.87 -12.07 -12.87
N ASP A 155 -8.16 -13.05 -12.31
CA ASP A 155 -7.53 -14.12 -13.09
C ASP A 155 -8.56 -15.05 -13.73
N GLU A 156 -9.63 -15.37 -13.00
CA GLU A 156 -10.76 -16.13 -13.53
C GLU A 156 -11.37 -15.42 -14.75
N LEU A 157 -11.61 -14.11 -14.63
CA LEU A 157 -12.17 -13.32 -15.71
C LEU A 157 -11.24 -13.21 -16.93
N LEU A 158 -9.93 -13.16 -16.72
CA LEU A 158 -8.95 -13.14 -17.81
C LEU A 158 -8.83 -14.50 -18.51
N SER A 159 -9.15 -15.59 -17.81
CA SER A 159 -9.14 -16.94 -18.38
C SER A 159 -10.26 -17.17 -19.39
N ASP A 160 -11.39 -16.46 -19.27
CA ASP A 160 -12.53 -16.57 -20.18
C ASP A 160 -12.22 -15.96 -21.58
N PRO A 161 -12.23 -16.77 -22.65
CA PRO A 161 -11.98 -16.28 -24.00
C PRO A 161 -13.08 -15.34 -24.53
N ALA A 162 -14.33 -15.52 -24.15
CA ALA A 162 -15.46 -14.73 -24.65
C ALA A 162 -15.37 -13.29 -24.15
N VAL A 163 -15.10 -13.11 -22.86
CA VAL A 163 -14.86 -11.79 -22.25
C VAL A 163 -13.65 -11.12 -22.89
N ARG A 164 -12.56 -11.86 -23.12
CA ARG A 164 -11.35 -11.35 -23.77
C ARG A 164 -11.63 -10.81 -25.17
N GLN A 165 -12.34 -11.57 -26.00
CA GLN A 165 -12.70 -11.17 -27.36
C GLN A 165 -13.58 -9.92 -27.37
N TYR A 166 -14.63 -9.91 -26.54
CA TYR A 166 -15.53 -8.77 -26.43
C TYR A 166 -14.80 -7.50 -25.97
N ARG A 167 -13.98 -7.60 -24.93
CA ARG A 167 -13.17 -6.48 -24.43
C ARG A 167 -12.21 -5.96 -25.47
N LYS A 168 -11.45 -6.83 -26.14
CA LYS A 168 -10.53 -6.42 -27.20
C LYS A 168 -11.25 -5.63 -28.30
N ARG A 169 -12.41 -6.12 -28.75
CA ARG A 169 -13.24 -5.44 -29.74
C ARG A 169 -13.72 -4.07 -29.25
N LYS A 170 -14.29 -3.99 -28.04
CA LYS A 170 -14.85 -2.74 -27.51
C LYS A 170 -13.78 -1.71 -27.16
N VAL A 171 -12.64 -2.14 -26.61
CA VAL A 171 -11.50 -1.25 -26.34
C VAL A 171 -11.00 -0.64 -27.64
N ARG A 172 -10.83 -1.44 -28.70
CA ARG A 172 -10.45 -0.92 -30.02
C ARG A 172 -11.47 0.09 -30.57
N GLU A 173 -12.78 -0.19 -30.43
CA GLU A 173 -13.82 0.77 -30.85
C GLU A 173 -13.74 2.08 -30.06
N ILE A 174 -13.53 2.00 -28.74
CA ILE A 174 -13.35 3.17 -27.87
C ILE A 174 -12.10 3.94 -28.27
N GLU A 175 -10.97 3.27 -28.43
CA GLU A 175 -9.71 3.87 -28.89
C GLU A 175 -9.88 4.53 -30.26
N GLU A 176 -10.55 3.91 -31.23
CA GLU A 176 -10.83 4.50 -32.54
C GLU A 176 -11.72 5.74 -32.43
N ARG A 177 -12.74 5.73 -31.55
CA ARG A 177 -13.61 6.89 -31.32
C ARG A 177 -12.91 8.04 -30.61
N TYR A 178 -12.09 7.74 -29.61
CA TYR A 178 -11.38 8.73 -28.80
C TYR A 178 -9.98 9.04 -29.32
N ARG A 179 -9.55 8.40 -30.43
CA ARG A 179 -8.27 8.68 -31.06
C ARG A 179 -8.25 10.17 -31.40
N PRO A 180 -7.40 10.98 -30.76
CA PRO A 180 -7.31 12.37 -31.10
C PRO A 180 -6.93 12.43 -32.57
N ALA A 181 -7.70 13.17 -33.36
CA ALA A 181 -7.42 13.37 -34.76
C ALA A 181 -6.16 14.26 -34.84
N GLY A 182 -4.98 13.64 -34.66
CA GLY A 182 -3.68 14.29 -34.64
C GLY A 182 -3.23 14.73 -36.02
N ASN A 183 -1.95 15.07 -36.16
CA ASN A 183 -1.33 15.55 -37.41
C ASN A 183 -1.49 14.59 -38.60
N GLU A 184 -1.82 13.32 -38.38
CA GLU A 184 -2.07 12.34 -39.45
C GLU A 184 -3.24 12.74 -40.36
N LYS A 185 -4.32 13.31 -39.82
CA LYS A 185 -5.45 13.82 -40.63
C LYS A 185 -5.01 14.92 -41.60
N TRP A 186 -4.02 15.72 -41.19
CA TRP A 186 -3.44 16.81 -41.98
C TRP A 186 -2.40 16.29 -42.98
N LYS A 187 -1.59 15.28 -42.60
CA LYS A 187 -0.61 14.62 -43.48
C LYS A 187 -1.25 13.86 -44.65
N ILE A 188 -2.44 13.28 -44.45
CA ILE A 188 -3.19 12.59 -45.51
C ILE A 188 -3.68 13.59 -46.58
N LYS A 189 -4.10 14.80 -46.18
CA LYS A 189 -4.49 15.86 -47.14
C LYS A 189 -3.30 16.34 -47.99
N GLY A 190 -2.11 16.47 -47.42
CA GLY A 190 -0.92 16.94 -48.14
C GLY A 190 -0.47 16.00 -49.28
N ARG A 191 -0.52 14.67 -49.09
CA ARG A 191 -0.07 13.73 -50.13
C ARG A 191 -0.98 13.69 -51.36
N GLN A 192 -2.29 13.88 -51.18
CA GLN A 192 -3.26 13.93 -52.27
C GLN A 192 -3.15 15.24 -53.07
N THR A 193 -2.88 16.38 -52.40
CA THR A 193 -2.70 17.67 -53.09
C THR A 193 -1.43 17.70 -53.93
N PHE A 194 -0.32 17.10 -53.47
CA PHE A 194 0.91 16.99 -54.27
C PHE A 194 0.76 16.12 -55.53
N LYS A 195 0.01 15.01 -55.47
CA LYS A 195 -0.27 14.19 -56.66
C LYS A 195 -1.12 14.94 -57.70
N ARG A 196 -2.15 15.66 -57.23
CA ARG A 196 -3.04 16.45 -58.09
C ARG A 196 -2.33 17.66 -58.72
N ALA A 197 -1.38 18.27 -58.01
CA ALA A 197 -0.57 19.37 -58.54
C ALA A 197 0.42 18.91 -59.63
N LYS A 198 0.95 17.68 -59.54
CA LYS A 198 1.85 17.12 -60.55
C LYS A 198 1.13 16.78 -61.86
N GLN A 199 -0.12 16.32 -61.77
CA GLN A 199 -0.96 16.01 -62.94
C GLN A 199 -1.42 17.25 -63.73
N ARG A 200 -1.37 18.45 -63.15
CA ARG A 200 -1.75 19.71 -63.83
C ARG A 200 -0.58 20.45 -64.47
N ARG A 201 0.64 19.89 -64.43
CA ARG A 201 1.88 20.52 -64.93
C ARG A 201 2.41 19.92 -66.24
N HIS A 202 1.60 19.12 -66.93
CA HIS A 202 1.83 18.67 -68.30
C HIS A 202 0.72 19.23 -69.18
#